data_AF-A0A3D4P6J1-F1
#
_entry.id   AF-A0A3D4P6J1-F1
#
_cell.length_a   1.000
_cell.length_b   1.000
_cell.length_c   1.000
_cell.angle_alpha   90.00
_cell.angle_beta   90.00
_cell.angle_gamma   90.00
#
_symmetry.space_group_name_H-M   'P 1'
#
loop_
_entity.id
_entity.type
_entity.pdbx_description
1 polymer ?
#
loop_
_entity_poly.entity_id
_entity_poly.type
_entity_poly.pdbx_seq_one_letter_code
_entity_poly.pdbx_strand_id
1 'polypeptide(L)'
;MSDSPMERFSDWMNPILVKETRQALKSRSFVATFMLLLIASWLICMFGVAMAGMSLEYGTPSREFFQAFFFVLSAAVIVIVPFGAFRSLLTEQDSQTYELLSITSLTPRQIVLGKLSNSVVQILVYYSAIAPFIAFTSLLQGFDLFGTIVLLLVLLGVSILLCTFTLMLSTVGQNRQIQTLSSLFIVGGLVMAFSSMMGLSFAMLQGEITAEPEFFAVLICFLLIGISYFFLFLQITISQLMYESGNKSTGVRLVATAQMLLVWAVTAGYAWFVGTSIDDDVFYTIVFLTLVHWGIFGFFITMERDYLSRRIRRDLPQRGILRLLLVPFMPGGTRGLILVLMNLLILMGIMLGIQPFVTRIDPEFLQVSFAIVAYMVIYMCMGSMISRRLLKISNELKPMHARTLLIIIFAISSIMPHMILSAMDYYDNYNPPYSLLQITDPISTINAIGNGSYSGGAVGILMVAAIVAIILNVPAMIRSVMEILAPDRPQPKSLEAPASEIATAAT
;
A
#
# COMPACT_ATOMS: atom_id res chain seq x y z
N MET A 1 7.25 46.81 12.42
CA MET A 1 7.79 45.43 12.33
C MET A 1 7.22 44.83 11.07
N SER A 2 7.94 44.92 9.96
CA SER A 2 7.56 44.27 8.71
C SER A 2 8.04 42.82 8.81
N ASP A 3 7.12 41.87 8.93
CA ASP A 3 7.45 40.46 8.78
C ASP A 3 8.25 40.29 7.49
N SER A 4 9.44 39.74 7.61
CA SER A 4 10.25 39.43 6.44
C SER A 4 9.46 38.48 5.53
N PRO A 5 9.62 38.53 4.20
CA PRO A 5 8.97 37.58 3.30
C PRO A 5 9.27 36.11 3.66
N MET A 6 10.38 35.86 4.39
CA MET A 6 10.72 34.55 4.93
C MET A 6 9.87 34.13 6.14
N GLU A 7 9.44 35.06 7.01
CA GLU A 7 8.53 34.76 8.12
C GLU A 7 7.12 34.43 7.61
N ARG A 8 6.61 35.17 6.63
CA ARG A 8 5.33 34.86 5.97
C ARG A 8 5.34 33.51 5.24
N PHE A 9 6.47 33.15 4.63
CA PHE A 9 6.65 31.83 4.01
C PHE A 9 6.74 30.72 5.06
N SER A 10 7.43 30.96 6.18
CA SER A 10 7.50 30.04 7.31
C SER A 10 6.14 29.81 7.97
N ASP A 11 5.29 30.84 8.07
CA ASP A 11 3.93 30.75 8.63
C ASP A 11 2.97 29.97 7.71
N TRP A 12 3.25 29.94 6.40
CA TRP A 12 2.49 29.13 5.44
C TRP A 12 2.94 27.67 5.40
N MET A 13 4.20 27.40 5.75
CA MET A 13 4.74 26.05 5.85
C MET A 13 4.21 25.34 7.10
N ASN A 14 4.05 24.01 7.00
CA ASN A 14 3.67 23.21 8.14
C ASN A 14 4.67 23.44 9.30
N PRO A 15 4.24 23.88 10.50
CA PRO A 15 5.16 24.20 11.59
C PRO A 15 6.01 23.00 12.03
N ILE A 16 5.49 21.78 11.81
CA ILE A 16 6.24 20.53 12.02
C ILE A 16 7.42 20.45 11.07
N LEU A 17 7.24 20.79 9.79
CA LEU A 17 8.31 20.76 8.80
C LEU A 17 9.46 21.69 9.20
N VAL A 18 9.17 22.94 9.55
CA VAL A 18 10.20 23.92 9.92
C VAL A 18 10.99 23.46 11.15
N LYS A 19 10.29 22.95 12.18
CA LYS A 19 10.89 22.41 13.40
C LYS A 19 11.77 21.19 13.10
N GLU A 20 11.22 20.20 12.41
CA GLU A 20 11.89 18.93 12.10
C GLU A 20 13.10 19.13 11.19
N THR A 21 12.99 19.96 10.15
CA THR A 21 14.12 20.26 9.25
C THR A 21 15.25 20.98 9.99
N ARG A 22 14.94 21.96 10.83
CA ARG A 22 15.96 22.64 11.66
C ARG A 22 16.66 21.66 12.59
N GLN A 23 15.93 20.73 13.19
CA GLN A 23 16.49 19.71 14.08
C GLN A 23 17.30 18.65 13.32
N ALA A 24 16.79 18.19 12.17
CA ALA A 24 17.41 17.17 11.35
C ALA A 24 18.74 17.64 10.76
N LEU A 25 18.82 18.87 10.23
CA LEU A 25 20.05 19.43 9.66
C LEU A 25 21.16 19.63 10.72
N LYS A 26 20.79 19.80 11.99
CA LYS A 26 21.74 19.89 13.12
C LYS A 26 22.08 18.53 13.73
N SER A 27 21.45 17.45 13.27
CA SER A 27 21.68 16.12 13.82
C SER A 27 23.07 15.59 13.43
N ARG A 28 23.73 14.88 14.37
CA ARG A 28 25.04 14.28 14.11
C ARG A 28 25.01 13.28 12.96
N SER A 29 23.91 12.53 12.81
CA SER A 29 23.72 11.56 11.73
C SER A 29 23.63 12.21 10.36
N PHE A 30 22.91 13.35 10.25
CA PHE A 30 22.84 14.12 9.02
C PHE A 30 24.22 14.68 8.65
N VAL A 31 24.89 15.35 9.58
CA VAL A 31 26.23 15.93 9.34
C VAL A 31 27.23 14.85 8.95
N ALA A 32 27.25 13.71 9.64
CA ALA A 32 28.14 12.60 9.32
C ALA A 32 27.88 12.05 7.91
N THR A 33 26.61 11.84 7.54
CA THR A 33 26.24 11.34 6.21
C THR A 33 26.59 12.35 5.12
N PHE A 34 26.31 13.63 5.34
CA PHE A 34 26.61 14.71 4.41
C PHE A 34 28.12 14.85 4.18
N MET A 35 28.91 14.84 5.25
CA MET A 35 30.38 14.90 5.14
C MET A 35 30.94 13.64 4.48
N LEU A 36 30.42 12.45 4.82
CA LEU A 36 30.84 11.20 4.16
C LEU A 36 30.55 11.25 2.67
N LEU A 37 29.36 11.72 2.28
CA LEU A 37 28.98 11.87 0.87
C LEU A 37 29.90 12.84 0.13
N LEU A 38 30.24 13.99 0.73
CA LEU A 38 31.17 14.95 0.12
C LEU A 38 32.60 14.39 0.03
N ILE A 39 33.10 13.77 1.09
CA ILE A 39 34.44 13.14 1.11
C ILE A 39 34.51 12.01 0.10
N ALA A 40 33.51 11.14 0.04
CA ALA A 40 33.43 10.06 -0.93
C ALA A 40 33.41 10.61 -2.36
N SER A 41 32.60 11.63 -2.64
CA SER A 41 32.53 12.26 -3.97
C SER A 41 33.87 12.92 -4.34
N TRP A 42 34.51 13.59 -3.40
CA TRP A 42 35.83 14.18 -3.61
C TRP A 42 36.91 13.11 -3.87
N LEU A 43 36.92 12.02 -3.10
CA LEU A 43 37.84 10.90 -3.31
C LEU A 43 37.62 10.21 -4.66
N ILE A 44 36.35 10.02 -5.06
CA ILE A 44 36.00 9.47 -6.39
C ILE A 44 36.54 10.39 -7.49
N CYS A 45 36.40 11.71 -7.34
CA CYS A 45 36.96 12.65 -8.31
C CYS A 45 38.49 12.57 -8.37
N MET A 46 39.17 12.59 -7.22
CA MET A 46 40.64 12.56 -7.14
C MET A 46 41.22 11.25 -7.68
N PHE A 47 40.75 10.11 -7.16
CA PHE A 47 41.25 8.79 -7.57
C PHE A 47 40.77 8.41 -8.96
N GLY A 48 39.54 8.74 -9.32
CA GLY A 48 39.02 8.47 -10.66
C GLY A 48 39.84 9.19 -11.72
N VAL A 49 40.19 10.46 -11.53
CA VAL A 49 41.05 11.21 -12.48
C VAL A 49 42.46 10.63 -12.51
N ALA A 50 43.03 10.28 -11.35
CA ALA A 50 44.37 9.69 -11.27
C ALA A 50 44.46 8.31 -11.94
N MET A 51 43.43 7.47 -11.82
CA MET A 51 43.38 6.13 -12.40
C MET A 51 43.02 6.15 -13.89
N ALA A 52 42.20 7.10 -14.33
CA ALA A 52 41.75 7.16 -15.71
C ALA A 52 42.90 7.46 -16.69
N GLY A 53 43.94 8.23 -16.30
CA GLY A 53 45.16 8.41 -17.11
C GLY A 53 44.86 8.79 -18.57
N MET A 54 45.31 7.97 -19.54
CA MET A 54 45.05 8.18 -20.98
C MET A 54 43.61 7.89 -21.42
N SER A 55 42.81 7.17 -20.62
CA SER A 55 41.40 6.88 -20.95
C SER A 55 40.49 8.11 -20.85
N LEU A 56 40.97 9.19 -20.23
CA LEU A 56 40.31 10.50 -20.25
C LEU A 56 40.24 11.11 -21.66
N GLU A 57 41.22 10.81 -22.52
CA GLU A 57 41.29 11.32 -23.90
C GLU A 57 40.67 10.38 -24.94
N TYR A 58 40.68 9.07 -24.71
CA TYR A 58 40.30 8.06 -25.73
C TYR A 58 39.17 7.09 -25.33
N GLY A 59 38.64 7.18 -24.10
CA GLY A 59 37.60 6.28 -23.58
C GLY A 59 36.25 6.96 -23.32
N THR A 60 35.33 6.23 -22.67
CA THR A 60 34.04 6.76 -22.15
C THR A 60 34.04 6.83 -20.61
N PRO A 61 34.94 7.62 -19.98
CA PRO A 61 35.08 7.65 -18.52
C PRO A 61 33.82 8.19 -17.82
N SER A 62 33.01 9.00 -18.49
CA SER A 62 31.78 9.61 -17.95
C SER A 62 30.85 8.61 -17.28
N ARG A 63 30.70 7.39 -17.85
CA ARG A 63 29.83 6.34 -17.31
C ARG A 63 30.30 5.84 -15.95
N GLU A 64 31.59 5.59 -15.79
CA GLU A 64 32.16 5.07 -14.53
C GLU A 64 32.10 6.14 -13.42
N PHE A 65 32.46 7.39 -13.76
CA PHE A 65 32.34 8.50 -12.80
C PHE A 65 30.88 8.73 -12.39
N PHE A 66 29.96 8.76 -13.35
CA PHE A 66 28.54 8.93 -13.04
C PHE A 66 28.01 7.78 -12.18
N GLN A 67 28.34 6.53 -12.50
CA GLN A 67 27.94 5.37 -11.71
C GLN A 67 28.47 5.44 -10.27
N ALA A 68 29.71 5.89 -10.08
CA ALA A 68 30.29 6.09 -8.76
C ALA A 68 29.59 7.19 -7.96
N PHE A 69 29.32 8.35 -8.57
CA PHE A 69 28.54 9.42 -7.90
C PHE A 69 27.10 9.00 -7.62
N PHE A 70 26.47 8.28 -8.55
CA PHE A 70 25.13 7.74 -8.42
C PHE A 70 25.04 6.70 -7.30
N PHE A 71 26.06 5.86 -7.11
CA PHE A 71 26.17 4.93 -5.99
C PHE A 71 26.15 5.66 -4.64
N VAL A 72 26.98 6.70 -4.49
CA VAL A 72 27.05 7.48 -3.24
C VAL A 72 25.72 8.21 -2.97
N LEU A 73 25.14 8.84 -4.00
CA LEU A 73 23.83 9.50 -3.88
C LEU A 73 22.73 8.50 -3.49
N SER A 74 22.67 7.37 -4.19
CA SER A 74 21.67 6.33 -3.97
C SER A 74 21.80 5.73 -2.57
N ALA A 75 23.02 5.52 -2.06
CA ALA A 75 23.21 5.03 -0.70
C ALA A 75 22.64 6.02 0.34
N ALA A 76 22.89 7.32 0.18
CA ALA A 76 22.36 8.33 1.08
C ALA A 76 20.81 8.41 1.01
N VAL A 77 20.26 8.41 -0.20
CA VAL A 77 18.85 8.73 -0.44
C VAL A 77 17.92 7.51 -0.36
N ILE A 78 18.38 6.31 -0.70
CA ILE A 78 17.60 5.06 -0.58
C ILE A 78 17.75 4.44 0.81
N VAL A 79 18.95 4.48 1.41
CA VAL A 79 19.17 3.78 2.69
C VAL A 79 19.01 4.73 3.86
N ILE A 80 19.76 5.83 3.88
CA ILE A 80 19.90 6.65 5.09
C ILE A 80 18.64 7.49 5.35
N VAL A 81 18.10 8.18 4.35
CA VAL A 81 16.91 9.03 4.55
C VAL A 81 15.66 8.23 4.95
N PRO A 82 15.27 7.15 4.24
CA PRO A 82 14.08 6.37 4.62
C PRO A 82 14.22 5.70 5.98
N PHE A 83 15.43 5.26 6.35
CA PHE A 83 15.70 4.73 7.69
C PHE A 83 15.62 5.82 8.77
N GLY A 84 16.09 7.03 8.47
CA GLY A 84 15.90 8.20 9.33
C GLY A 84 14.42 8.54 9.54
N ALA A 85 13.61 8.48 8.47
CA ALA A 85 12.16 8.70 8.55
C ALA A 85 11.47 7.66 9.45
N PHE A 86 11.83 6.38 9.32
CA PHE A 86 11.36 5.30 10.19
C PHE A 86 11.66 5.58 11.66
N ARG A 87 12.93 5.90 11.98
CA ARG A 87 13.39 6.15 13.35
C ARG A 87 12.76 7.40 13.96
N SER A 88 12.55 8.45 13.17
CA SER A 88 11.89 9.69 13.62
C SER A 88 10.49 9.40 14.19
N LEU A 89 9.66 8.65 13.45
CA LEU A 89 8.30 8.36 13.91
C LEU A 89 8.29 7.28 15.01
N LEU A 90 9.16 6.27 14.91
CA LEU A 90 9.28 5.21 15.93
C LEU A 90 9.67 5.77 17.30
N THR A 91 10.65 6.68 17.35
CA THR A 91 11.13 7.27 18.61
C THR A 91 10.03 8.08 19.28
N GLU A 92 9.21 8.79 18.51
CA GLU A 92 8.03 9.50 19.05
C GLU A 92 7.00 8.53 19.64
N GLN A 93 6.84 7.33 19.07
CA GLN A 93 5.97 6.29 19.63
C GLN A 93 6.50 5.80 20.97
N ASP A 94 7.80 5.52 21.05
CA ASP A 94 8.45 4.95 22.23
C ASP A 94 8.50 5.93 23.41
N SER A 95 8.63 7.23 23.15
CA SER A 95 8.75 8.27 24.18
C SER A 95 7.45 8.65 24.92
N GLN A 96 6.38 7.85 24.83
CA GLN A 96 5.05 8.09 25.45
C GLN A 96 4.46 9.50 25.24
N THR A 97 4.97 10.26 24.26
CA THR A 97 4.44 11.58 23.91
C THR A 97 3.15 11.46 23.07
N TYR A 98 2.72 10.24 22.73
CA TYR A 98 1.46 10.00 22.01
C TYR A 98 0.25 10.49 22.77
N GLU A 99 0.17 10.30 24.09
CA GLU A 99 -0.97 10.81 24.88
C GLU A 99 -0.97 12.35 24.91
N LEU A 100 0.20 13.00 24.91
CA LEU A 100 0.32 14.45 24.91
C LEU A 100 0.09 15.07 23.51
N LEU A 101 0.55 14.43 22.43
CA LEU A 101 0.26 14.81 21.04
C LEU A 101 -1.21 14.56 20.68
N SER A 102 -1.85 13.59 21.31
CA SER A 102 -3.28 13.32 21.18
C SER A 102 -4.19 14.40 21.81
N ILE A 103 -3.59 15.39 22.47
CA ILE A 103 -4.29 16.57 22.99
C ILE A 103 -3.97 17.82 22.13
N THR A 104 -3.03 17.73 21.18
CA THR A 104 -2.68 18.86 20.31
C THR A 104 -3.73 19.10 19.22
N SER A 105 -3.84 20.34 18.76
CA SER A 105 -4.76 20.78 17.69
C SER A 105 -4.35 20.31 16.28
N LEU A 106 -3.28 19.52 16.15
CA LEU A 106 -2.70 19.10 14.88
C LEU A 106 -3.40 17.84 14.35
N THR A 107 -3.75 17.86 13.07
CA THR A 107 -4.37 16.69 12.42
C THR A 107 -3.31 15.62 12.12
N PRO A 108 -3.65 14.31 12.18
CA PRO A 108 -2.72 13.24 11.82
C PRO A 108 -2.11 13.40 10.42
N ARG A 109 -2.88 13.98 9.48
CA ARG A 109 -2.39 14.32 8.14
C ARG A 109 -1.25 15.33 8.17
N GLN A 110 -1.35 16.39 8.97
CA GLN A 110 -0.29 17.39 9.12
C GLN A 110 0.98 16.77 9.72
N ILE A 111 0.84 15.82 10.65
CA ILE A 111 2.01 15.12 11.24
C ILE A 111 2.75 14.32 10.18
N VAL A 112 2.04 13.43 9.45
CA VAL A 112 2.66 12.57 8.44
C VAL A 112 3.27 13.40 7.30
N LEU A 113 2.54 14.39 6.78
CA LEU A 113 3.04 15.26 5.71
C LEU A 113 4.22 16.11 6.18
N GLY A 114 4.25 16.57 7.43
CA GLY A 114 5.39 17.29 7.99
C GLY A 114 6.66 16.44 8.01
N LYS A 115 6.54 15.17 8.43
CA LYS A 115 7.66 14.21 8.44
C LYS A 115 8.11 13.84 7.04
N LEU A 116 7.18 13.56 6.13
CA LEU A 116 7.49 13.26 4.74
C LEU A 116 8.20 14.44 4.06
N SER A 117 7.68 15.66 4.23
CA SER A 117 8.31 16.86 3.67
C SER A 117 9.71 17.10 4.23
N ASN A 118 9.96 16.78 5.52
CA ASN A 118 11.31 16.85 6.08
C ASN A 118 12.26 15.86 5.38
N SER A 119 11.81 14.64 5.13
CA SER A 119 12.58 13.66 4.35
C SER A 119 12.85 14.14 2.93
N VAL A 120 11.85 14.72 2.25
CA VAL A 120 12.02 15.30 0.91
C VAL A 120 13.07 16.41 0.92
N VAL A 121 13.05 17.31 1.90
CA VAL A 121 14.06 18.37 2.03
C VAL A 121 15.46 17.77 2.20
N GLN A 122 15.63 16.73 3.04
CA GLN A 122 16.92 16.06 3.19
C GLN A 122 17.41 15.44 1.88
N ILE A 123 16.53 14.80 1.11
CA ILE A 123 16.84 14.26 -0.21
C ILE A 123 17.34 15.37 -1.12
N LEU A 124 16.60 16.49 -1.21
CA LEU A 124 16.98 17.63 -2.05
C LEU A 124 18.33 18.24 -1.66
N VAL A 125 18.67 18.27 -0.37
CA VAL A 125 19.99 18.73 0.09
C VAL A 125 21.11 17.80 -0.40
N TYR A 126 20.93 16.48 -0.35
CA TYR A 126 21.91 15.53 -0.89
C TYR A 126 22.04 15.64 -2.41
N TYR A 127 20.93 15.83 -3.13
CA TYR A 127 20.94 16.10 -4.57
C TYR A 127 21.71 17.38 -4.88
N SER A 128 21.46 18.46 -4.16
CA SER A 128 22.17 19.74 -4.35
C SER A 128 23.67 19.62 -4.07
N ALA A 129 24.07 18.77 -3.11
CA ALA A 129 25.47 18.54 -2.78
C ALA A 129 26.22 17.76 -3.87
N ILE A 130 25.55 16.78 -4.50
CA ILE A 130 26.13 15.96 -5.57
C ILE A 130 26.03 16.61 -6.96
N ALA A 131 25.06 17.51 -7.17
CA ALA A 131 24.84 18.21 -8.43
C ALA A 131 26.12 18.76 -9.11
N PRO A 132 27.05 19.46 -8.43
CA PRO A 132 28.27 19.94 -9.09
C PRO A 132 29.18 18.81 -9.60
N PHE A 133 29.20 17.65 -8.93
CA PHE A 133 29.99 16.48 -9.35
C PHE A 133 29.37 15.79 -10.57
N ILE A 134 28.04 15.70 -10.63
CA ILE A 134 27.33 15.20 -11.82
C ILE A 134 27.48 16.18 -13.00
N ALA A 135 27.45 17.49 -12.72
CA ALA A 135 27.72 18.49 -13.74
C ALA A 135 29.15 18.34 -14.30
N PHE A 136 30.13 18.02 -13.47
CA PHE A 136 31.48 17.70 -13.94
C PHE A 136 31.50 16.50 -14.90
N THR A 137 30.73 15.44 -14.64
CA THR A 137 30.68 14.28 -15.57
C THR A 137 30.10 14.64 -16.94
N SER A 138 29.31 15.70 -17.05
CA SER A 138 28.78 16.18 -18.33
C SER A 138 29.83 16.80 -19.25
N LEU A 139 31.00 17.17 -18.71
CA LEU A 139 32.14 17.67 -19.49
C LEU A 139 32.98 16.53 -20.11
N LEU A 140 32.78 15.29 -19.66
CA LEU A 140 33.52 14.13 -20.14
C LEU A 140 32.85 13.51 -21.37
N GLN A 141 33.65 12.92 -22.26
CA GLN A 141 33.13 12.25 -23.45
C GLN A 141 32.24 11.05 -23.09
N GLY A 142 31.18 10.84 -23.87
CA GLY A 142 30.23 9.73 -23.69
C GLY A 142 29.12 9.96 -22.66
N PHE A 143 28.93 11.19 -22.18
CA PHE A 143 27.87 11.53 -21.23
C PHE A 143 26.50 11.57 -21.91
N ASP A 144 25.57 10.75 -21.44
CA ASP A 144 24.17 10.81 -21.83
C ASP A 144 23.37 11.66 -20.82
N LEU A 145 23.03 12.88 -21.22
CA LEU A 145 22.24 13.80 -20.41
C LEU A 145 20.82 13.27 -20.16
N PHE A 146 20.22 12.64 -21.16
CA PHE A 146 18.83 12.20 -21.09
C PHE A 146 18.67 11.05 -20.09
N GLY A 147 19.45 9.96 -20.26
CA GLY A 147 19.45 8.84 -19.33
C GLY A 147 19.82 9.24 -17.91
N THR A 148 20.77 10.18 -17.76
CA THR A 148 21.14 10.73 -16.44
C THR A 148 19.96 11.41 -15.76
N ILE A 149 19.23 12.29 -16.45
CA ILE A 149 18.06 12.99 -15.87
C ILE A 149 16.97 11.99 -15.50
N VAL A 150 16.68 11.01 -16.37
CA VAL A 150 15.66 9.98 -16.10
C VAL A 150 16.03 9.17 -14.85
N LEU A 151 17.28 8.71 -14.73
CA LEU A 151 17.75 7.96 -13.56
C LEU A 151 17.65 8.78 -12.27
N LEU A 152 18.01 10.06 -12.30
CA LEU A 152 17.89 10.95 -11.14
C LEU A 152 16.42 11.19 -10.76
N LEU A 153 15.51 11.34 -11.72
CA LEU A 153 14.07 11.49 -11.45
C LEU A 153 13.46 10.20 -10.89
N VAL A 154 13.83 9.04 -11.43
CA VAL A 154 13.39 7.74 -10.91
C VAL A 154 13.92 7.53 -9.49
N LEU A 155 15.19 7.82 -9.24
CA LEU A 155 15.78 7.75 -7.89
C LEU A 155 15.03 8.66 -6.90
N LEU A 156 14.67 9.88 -7.32
CA LEU A 156 13.88 10.80 -6.51
C LEU A 156 12.49 10.22 -6.19
N GLY A 157 11.78 9.71 -7.20
CA GLY A 157 10.46 9.09 -7.00
C GLY A 157 10.51 7.86 -6.08
N VAL A 158 11.47 6.96 -6.32
CA VAL A 158 11.66 5.74 -5.51
C VAL A 158 12.00 6.08 -4.07
N SER A 159 12.88 7.04 -3.82
CA SER A 159 13.25 7.42 -2.46
C SER A 159 12.12 8.07 -1.66
N ILE A 160 11.28 8.87 -2.30
CA ILE A 160 10.05 9.42 -1.68
C ILE A 160 9.06 8.30 -1.35
N LEU A 161 8.88 7.34 -2.28
CA LEU A 161 8.04 6.17 -2.06
C LEU A 161 8.55 5.34 -0.88
N LEU A 162 9.86 5.08 -0.82
CA LEU A 162 10.50 4.36 0.28
C LEU A 162 10.35 5.10 1.62
N CYS A 163 10.50 6.42 1.66
CA CYS A 163 10.24 7.21 2.87
C CYS A 163 8.80 7.03 3.37
N THR A 164 7.84 7.01 2.45
CA THR A 164 6.43 6.84 2.81
C THR A 164 6.14 5.42 3.30
N PHE A 165 6.77 4.42 2.66
CA PHE A 165 6.71 3.02 3.07
C PHE A 165 7.31 2.78 4.45
N THR A 166 8.49 3.35 4.74
CA THR A 166 9.14 3.19 6.04
C THR A 166 8.39 3.92 7.14
N LEU A 167 7.80 5.09 6.86
CA LEU A 167 6.87 5.76 7.78
C LEU A 167 5.65 4.88 8.09
N MET A 168 5.05 4.23 7.09
CA MET A 168 3.95 3.30 7.31
C MET A 168 4.37 2.15 8.23
N LEU A 169 5.50 1.49 7.97
CA LEU A 169 5.97 0.38 8.79
C LEU A 169 6.29 0.79 10.23
N SER A 170 6.75 2.02 10.46
CA SER A 170 6.98 2.53 11.82
C SER A 170 5.70 2.58 12.67
N THR A 171 4.52 2.63 12.04
CA THR A 171 3.23 2.70 12.75
C THR A 171 2.59 1.34 13.03
N VAL A 172 3.10 0.25 12.44
CA VAL A 172 2.47 -1.09 12.54
C VAL A 172 2.87 -1.82 13.83
N GLY A 173 4.09 -1.60 14.33
CA GLY A 173 4.65 -2.33 15.47
C GLY A 173 4.54 -1.57 16.80
N GLN A 174 3.55 -1.90 17.63
CA GLN A 174 3.47 -1.37 19.01
C GLN A 174 4.34 -2.16 20.01
N ASN A 175 4.64 -3.44 19.70
CA ASN A 175 5.46 -4.28 20.56
C ASN A 175 6.94 -4.16 20.19
N ARG A 176 7.81 -4.05 21.19
CA ARG A 176 9.27 -3.94 21.01
C ARG A 176 9.86 -5.05 20.13
N GLN A 177 9.37 -6.28 20.24
CA GLN A 177 9.80 -7.40 19.38
C GLN A 177 9.41 -7.18 17.90
N ILE A 178 8.19 -6.71 17.65
CA ILE A 178 7.71 -6.40 16.30
C ILE A 178 8.48 -5.22 15.72
N GLN A 179 8.82 -4.21 16.53
CA GLN A 179 9.65 -3.09 16.10
C GLN A 179 11.06 -3.54 15.68
N THR A 180 11.71 -4.42 16.45
CA THR A 180 13.02 -4.99 16.08
C THR A 180 12.94 -5.76 14.76
N LEU A 181 11.97 -6.66 14.61
CA LEU A 181 11.76 -7.40 13.37
C LEU A 181 11.45 -6.46 12.18
N SER A 182 10.64 -5.43 12.41
CA SER A 182 10.31 -4.43 11.38
C SER A 182 11.55 -3.65 10.94
N SER A 183 12.45 -3.31 11.87
CA SER A 183 13.70 -2.62 11.53
C SER A 183 14.65 -3.48 10.70
N LEU A 184 14.75 -4.78 11.00
CA LEU A 184 15.52 -5.73 10.19
C LEU A 184 14.92 -5.88 8.78
N PHE A 185 13.59 -6.02 8.70
CA PHE A 185 12.88 -6.09 7.43
C PHE A 185 13.07 -4.82 6.59
N ILE A 186 13.03 -3.64 7.21
CA ILE A 186 13.29 -2.37 6.52
C ILE A 186 14.71 -2.32 6.00
N VAL A 187 15.72 -2.63 6.81
CA VAL A 187 17.12 -2.61 6.35
C VAL A 187 17.32 -3.55 5.16
N GLY A 188 16.79 -4.78 5.24
CA GLY A 188 16.83 -5.72 4.11
C GLY A 188 16.12 -5.18 2.87
N GLY A 189 14.93 -4.62 3.03
CA GLY A 189 14.16 -4.00 1.93
C GLY A 189 14.86 -2.81 1.29
N LEU A 190 15.49 -1.94 2.08
CA LEU A 190 16.25 -0.79 1.57
C LEU A 190 17.52 -1.23 0.84
N VAL A 191 18.20 -2.29 1.29
CA VAL A 191 19.36 -2.86 0.59
C VAL A 191 18.94 -3.49 -0.74
N MET A 192 17.79 -4.19 -0.79
CA MET A 192 17.25 -4.71 -2.05
C MET A 192 16.83 -3.58 -3.02
N ALA A 193 16.21 -2.51 -2.51
CA ALA A 193 15.87 -1.34 -3.30
C ALA A 193 17.12 -0.61 -3.84
N PHE A 194 18.18 -0.53 -3.03
CA PHE A 194 19.46 0.01 -3.45
C PHE A 194 20.10 -0.85 -4.55
N SER A 195 20.15 -2.17 -4.36
CA SER A 195 20.70 -3.11 -5.34
C SER A 195 19.94 -3.05 -6.68
N SER A 196 18.62 -3.03 -6.64
CA SER A 196 17.79 -2.89 -7.86
C SER A 196 17.98 -1.56 -8.57
N MET A 197 18.13 -0.44 -7.84
CA MET A 197 18.45 0.85 -8.45
C MET A 197 19.85 0.88 -9.07
N MET A 198 20.81 0.19 -8.46
CA MET A 198 22.15 0.02 -9.05
C MET A 198 22.09 -0.85 -10.31
N GLY A 199 21.30 -1.93 -10.31
CA GLY A 199 21.05 -2.74 -11.50
C GLY A 199 20.42 -1.94 -12.63
N LEU A 200 19.39 -1.14 -12.33
CA LEU A 200 18.72 -0.27 -13.31
C LEU A 200 19.68 0.77 -13.90
N SER A 201 20.47 1.44 -13.06
CA SER A 201 21.45 2.44 -13.54
C SER A 201 22.51 1.79 -14.43
N PHE A 202 22.99 0.60 -14.08
CA PHE A 202 23.94 -0.15 -14.90
C PHE A 202 23.36 -0.54 -16.27
N ALA A 203 22.15 -1.10 -16.31
CA ALA A 203 21.46 -1.47 -17.55
C ALA A 203 21.26 -0.26 -18.47
N MET A 204 20.83 0.88 -17.92
CA MET A 204 20.69 2.12 -18.70
C MET A 204 22.03 2.64 -19.23
N LEU A 205 23.10 2.62 -18.42
CA LEU A 205 24.42 3.14 -18.82
C LEU A 205 25.12 2.25 -19.85
N GLN A 206 24.85 0.94 -19.87
CA GLN A 206 25.33 0.05 -20.92
C GLN A 206 24.58 0.21 -22.24
N GLY A 207 23.46 0.92 -22.25
CA GLY A 207 22.60 1.07 -23.43
C GLY A 207 21.74 -0.17 -23.69
N GLU A 208 21.54 -1.04 -22.71
CA GLU A 208 20.56 -2.13 -22.79
C GLU A 208 19.13 -1.58 -22.86
N ILE A 209 18.91 -0.39 -22.28
CA ILE A 209 17.63 0.30 -22.31
C ILE A 209 17.76 1.57 -23.15
N THR A 210 17.15 1.57 -24.33
CA THR A 210 17.13 2.68 -25.28
C THR A 210 15.93 3.61 -25.04
N ALA A 211 16.06 4.88 -25.43
CA ALA A 211 15.01 5.90 -25.28
C ALA A 211 13.90 5.76 -26.36
N GLU A 212 13.30 4.58 -26.46
CA GLU A 212 12.23 4.27 -27.38
C GLU A 212 10.85 4.60 -26.79
N PRO A 213 9.81 4.82 -27.60
CA PRO A 213 8.46 5.12 -27.11
C PRO A 213 7.94 4.10 -26.09
N GLU A 214 8.31 2.83 -26.27
CA GLU A 214 7.96 1.73 -25.35
C GLU A 214 8.58 1.93 -23.96
N PHE A 215 9.85 2.36 -23.88
CA PHE A 215 10.51 2.67 -22.61
C PHE A 215 9.74 3.75 -21.84
N PHE A 216 9.32 4.82 -22.50
CA PHE A 216 8.54 5.88 -21.86
C PHE A 216 7.17 5.40 -21.40
N ALA A 217 6.51 4.56 -22.19
CA ALA A 217 5.22 3.98 -21.81
C ALA A 217 5.37 3.11 -20.54
N VAL A 218 6.40 2.25 -20.49
CA VAL A 218 6.71 1.44 -19.31
C VAL A 218 7.06 2.32 -18.10
N LEU A 219 7.87 3.36 -18.30
CA LEU A 219 8.23 4.31 -17.24
C LEU A 219 7.00 5.03 -16.68
N ILE A 220 6.06 5.47 -17.53
CA ILE A 220 4.80 6.10 -17.09
C ILE A 220 3.95 5.09 -16.31
N CYS A 221 3.84 3.84 -16.77
CA CYS A 221 3.14 2.79 -16.05
C CYS A 221 3.73 2.56 -14.66
N PHE A 222 5.06 2.46 -14.59
CA PHE A 222 5.80 2.31 -13.33
C PHE A 222 5.55 3.49 -12.38
N LEU A 223 5.60 4.73 -12.88
CA LEU A 223 5.34 5.93 -12.09
C LEU A 223 3.89 6.00 -11.58
N LEU A 224 2.90 5.67 -12.42
CA LEU A 224 1.49 5.64 -12.02
C LEU A 224 1.23 4.60 -10.92
N ILE A 225 1.81 3.40 -11.07
CA ILE A 225 1.74 2.36 -10.04
C ILE A 225 2.44 2.85 -8.76
N GLY A 226 3.64 3.42 -8.86
CA GLY A 226 4.38 3.99 -7.73
C GLY A 226 3.60 5.07 -6.97
N ILE A 227 2.94 5.98 -7.70
CA ILE A 227 2.07 7.02 -7.12
C ILE A 227 0.88 6.39 -6.38
N SER A 228 0.30 5.32 -6.92
CA SER A 228 -0.81 4.62 -6.24
C SER A 228 -0.39 4.04 -4.89
N TYR A 229 0.78 3.39 -4.83
CA TYR A 229 1.34 2.86 -3.58
C TYR A 229 1.76 3.97 -2.61
N PHE A 230 2.26 5.09 -3.12
CA PHE A 230 2.53 6.28 -2.31
C PHE A 230 1.27 6.72 -1.54
N PHE A 231 0.13 6.87 -2.23
CA PHE A 231 -1.12 7.23 -1.57
C PHE A 231 -1.60 6.15 -0.61
N LEU A 232 -1.40 4.87 -0.93
CA LEU A 232 -1.79 3.77 -0.06
C LEU A 232 -1.02 3.81 1.26
N PHE A 233 0.31 3.87 1.20
CA PHE A 233 1.17 3.94 2.38
C PHE A 233 0.87 5.19 3.20
N LEU A 234 0.65 6.33 2.55
CA LEU A 234 0.27 7.57 3.22
C LEU A 234 -1.05 7.42 3.99
N GLN A 235 -2.10 6.86 3.36
CA GLN A 235 -3.40 6.66 4.01
C GLN A 235 -3.33 5.65 5.15
N ILE A 236 -2.53 4.58 5.01
CA ILE A 236 -2.33 3.60 6.08
C ILE A 236 -1.66 4.29 7.28
N THR A 237 -0.58 5.05 7.08
CA THR A 237 0.10 5.81 8.14
C THR A 237 -0.88 6.77 8.84
N ILE A 238 -1.66 7.53 8.07
CA ILE A 238 -2.68 8.45 8.61
C ILE A 238 -3.73 7.68 9.44
N SER A 239 -4.18 6.51 8.95
CA SER A 239 -5.18 5.70 9.63
C SER A 239 -4.71 5.15 10.98
N GLN A 240 -3.43 4.80 11.08
CA GLN A 240 -2.83 4.28 12.31
C GLN A 240 -2.64 5.37 13.37
N LEU A 241 -2.35 6.59 12.95
CA LEU A 241 -2.22 7.75 13.84
C LEU A 241 -3.56 8.36 14.27
N MET A 242 -4.67 7.99 13.63
CA MET A 242 -6.00 8.44 14.06
C MET A 242 -6.46 7.74 15.35
N TYR A 243 -7.24 8.46 16.16
CA TYR A 243 -7.92 7.93 17.34
C TYR A 243 -8.82 6.74 17.00
N GLU A 244 -9.06 5.84 17.96
CA GLU A 244 -9.94 4.67 17.79
C GLU A 244 -11.37 5.03 17.39
N SER A 245 -11.86 6.21 17.79
CA SER A 245 -13.19 6.71 17.44
C SER A 245 -13.25 7.44 16.09
N GLY A 246 -12.09 7.63 15.43
CA GLY A 246 -11.95 8.29 14.13
C GLY A 246 -12.22 7.35 12.96
N ASN A 247 -12.35 7.93 11.76
CA ASN A 247 -12.58 7.16 10.54
C ASN A 247 -11.26 6.59 9.98
N LYS A 248 -10.87 5.40 10.41
CA LYS A 248 -9.63 4.73 9.96
C LYS A 248 -9.72 4.09 8.58
N SER A 249 -10.91 3.75 8.12
CA SER A 249 -11.08 2.76 7.05
C SER A 249 -11.43 3.38 5.70
N THR A 250 -12.13 4.51 5.66
CA THR A 250 -12.59 5.09 4.38
C THR A 250 -11.46 5.48 3.44
N GLY A 251 -10.42 6.14 3.95
CA GLY A 251 -9.28 6.55 3.11
C GLY A 251 -8.56 5.35 2.48
N VAL A 252 -8.27 4.34 3.30
CA VAL A 252 -7.59 3.11 2.84
C VAL A 252 -8.43 2.34 1.83
N ARG A 253 -9.74 2.20 2.09
CA ARG A 253 -10.68 1.51 1.19
C ARG A 253 -10.81 2.19 -0.18
N LEU A 254 -10.86 3.52 -0.20
CA LEU A 254 -10.93 4.29 -1.44
C LEU A 254 -9.67 4.12 -2.27
N VAL A 255 -8.50 4.24 -1.64
CA VAL A 255 -7.22 4.05 -2.34
C VAL A 255 -7.05 2.62 -2.83
N ALA A 256 -7.40 1.61 -2.02
CA ALA A 256 -7.32 0.20 -2.44
C ALA A 256 -8.23 -0.10 -3.65
N THR A 257 -9.42 0.53 -3.71
CA THR A 257 -10.34 0.41 -4.87
C THR A 257 -9.79 1.15 -6.08
N ALA A 258 -9.32 2.38 -5.91
CA ALA A 258 -8.73 3.17 -6.97
C ALA A 258 -7.48 2.50 -7.57
N GLN A 259 -6.66 1.86 -6.74
CA GLN A 259 -5.48 1.13 -7.16
C GLN A 259 -5.82 -0.07 -8.04
N MET A 260 -6.84 -0.86 -7.69
CA MET A 260 -7.34 -1.93 -8.56
C MET A 260 -7.71 -1.38 -9.94
N LEU A 261 -8.56 -0.35 -9.96
CA LEU A 261 -9.04 0.23 -11.22
C LEU A 261 -7.90 0.83 -12.05
N LEU A 262 -6.92 1.47 -11.38
CA LEU A 262 -5.75 2.04 -12.02
C LEU A 262 -4.90 0.97 -12.70
N VAL A 263 -4.63 -0.17 -12.05
CA VAL A 263 -3.81 -1.25 -12.64
C VAL A 263 -4.44 -1.76 -13.94
N TRP A 264 -5.75 -1.98 -13.95
CA TRP A 264 -6.48 -2.40 -15.16
C TRP A 264 -6.51 -1.30 -16.23
N ALA A 265 -6.71 -0.04 -15.85
CA ALA A 265 -6.69 1.08 -16.78
C ALA A 265 -5.31 1.31 -17.40
N VAL A 266 -4.23 1.18 -16.63
CA VAL A 266 -2.85 1.29 -17.08
C VAL A 266 -2.51 0.17 -18.06
N THR A 267 -2.93 -1.07 -17.76
CA THR A 267 -2.69 -2.23 -18.63
C THR A 267 -3.41 -2.08 -19.98
N ALA A 268 -4.70 -1.74 -19.94
CA ALA A 268 -5.48 -1.52 -21.15
C ALA A 268 -4.94 -0.31 -21.94
N GLY A 269 -4.55 0.76 -21.25
CA GLY A 269 -3.96 1.95 -21.85
C GLY A 269 -2.60 1.69 -22.51
N TYR A 270 -1.75 0.85 -21.89
CA TYR A 270 -0.48 0.43 -22.46
C TYR A 270 -0.68 -0.39 -23.74
N ALA A 271 -1.53 -1.41 -23.70
CA ALA A 271 -1.84 -2.23 -24.88
C ALA A 271 -2.43 -1.39 -26.02
N TRP A 272 -3.35 -0.48 -25.71
CA TRP A 272 -3.90 0.46 -26.68
C TRP A 272 -2.84 1.39 -27.30
N PHE A 273 -1.91 1.91 -26.48
CA PHE A 273 -0.85 2.81 -26.94
C PHE A 273 0.14 2.11 -27.87
N VAL A 274 0.56 0.88 -27.53
CA VAL A 274 1.48 0.09 -28.35
C VAL A 274 0.77 -0.48 -29.60
N GLY A 275 -0.57 -0.50 -29.60
CA GLY A 275 -1.37 -1.04 -30.69
C GLY A 275 -1.36 -2.57 -30.72
N THR A 276 -1.07 -3.21 -29.58
CA THR A 276 -0.99 -4.66 -29.42
C THR A 276 -2.13 -5.16 -28.54
N SER A 277 -2.48 -6.44 -28.69
CA SER A 277 -3.28 -7.14 -27.70
C SER A 277 -2.50 -7.32 -26.40
N ILE A 278 -3.20 -7.38 -25.28
CA ILE A 278 -2.61 -7.72 -23.99
C ILE A 278 -2.11 -9.16 -24.06
N ASP A 279 -0.85 -9.36 -23.69
CA ASP A 279 -0.24 -10.68 -23.63
C ASP A 279 -0.90 -11.54 -22.55
N ASP A 280 -0.99 -12.85 -22.78
CA ASP A 280 -1.71 -13.77 -21.89
C ASP A 280 -1.01 -13.88 -20.53
N ASP A 281 0.32 -13.97 -20.51
CA ASP A 281 1.14 -13.95 -19.30
C ASP A 281 0.94 -12.67 -18.47
N VAL A 282 0.84 -11.51 -19.12
CA VAL A 282 0.60 -10.22 -18.46
C VAL A 282 -0.82 -10.19 -17.88
N PHE A 283 -1.81 -10.65 -18.64
CA PHE A 283 -3.19 -10.77 -18.17
C PHE A 283 -3.30 -11.69 -16.96
N TYR A 284 -2.69 -12.89 -17.02
CA TYR A 284 -2.68 -13.86 -15.93
C TYR A 284 -2.04 -13.29 -14.66
N THR A 285 -0.91 -12.61 -14.83
CA THR A 285 -0.19 -11.96 -13.72
C THR A 285 -1.04 -10.88 -13.05
N ILE A 286 -1.70 -10.02 -13.83
CA ILE A 286 -2.52 -8.92 -13.28
C ILE A 286 -3.77 -9.43 -12.58
N VAL A 287 -4.43 -10.46 -13.14
CA VAL A 287 -5.55 -11.14 -12.47
C VAL A 287 -5.10 -11.69 -11.13
N PHE A 288 -4.00 -12.45 -11.11
CA PHE A 288 -3.47 -13.03 -9.88
C PHE A 288 -3.11 -11.95 -8.85
N LEU A 289 -2.41 -10.89 -9.24
CA LEU A 289 -2.06 -9.77 -8.36
C LEU A 289 -3.31 -9.07 -7.81
N THR A 290 -4.36 -8.92 -8.62
CA THR A 290 -5.62 -8.31 -8.18
C THR A 290 -6.37 -9.20 -7.17
N LEU A 291 -6.35 -10.52 -7.37
CA LEU A 291 -6.91 -11.48 -6.42
C LEU A 291 -6.15 -11.47 -5.10
N VAL A 292 -4.81 -11.45 -5.14
CA VAL A 292 -3.97 -11.30 -3.94
C VAL A 292 -4.25 -9.99 -3.22
N HIS A 293 -4.35 -8.88 -3.95
CA HIS A 293 -4.68 -7.55 -3.40
C HIS A 293 -5.99 -7.59 -2.62
N TRP A 294 -7.08 -8.09 -3.22
CA TRP A 294 -8.36 -8.20 -2.52
C TRP A 294 -8.39 -9.31 -1.46
N GLY A 295 -7.56 -10.33 -1.58
CA GLY A 295 -7.35 -11.33 -0.53
C GLY A 295 -6.82 -10.70 0.75
N ILE A 296 -5.75 -9.91 0.62
CA ILE A 296 -5.13 -9.19 1.74
C ILE A 296 -6.10 -8.13 2.28
N PHE A 297 -6.58 -7.21 1.45
CA PHE A 297 -7.46 -6.14 1.90
C PHE A 297 -8.78 -6.68 2.46
N GLY A 298 -9.40 -7.64 1.77
CA GLY A 298 -10.65 -8.26 2.19
C GLY A 298 -10.51 -8.98 3.53
N PHE A 299 -9.39 -9.66 3.79
CA PHE A 299 -9.12 -10.26 5.10
C PHE A 299 -9.14 -9.21 6.23
N PHE A 300 -8.48 -8.06 6.07
CA PHE A 300 -8.46 -7.04 7.11
C PHE A 300 -9.78 -6.27 7.24
N ILE A 301 -10.40 -5.93 6.11
CA ILE A 301 -11.59 -5.07 6.01
C ILE A 301 -12.85 -5.78 6.50
N THR A 302 -13.09 -7.04 6.09
CA THR A 302 -14.35 -7.75 6.37
C THR A 302 -14.55 -8.11 7.84
N MET A 303 -13.45 -8.19 8.59
CA MET A 303 -13.40 -8.56 10.00
C MET A 303 -13.19 -7.37 10.94
N GLU A 304 -13.32 -6.13 10.44
CA GLU A 304 -13.33 -4.92 11.25
C GLU A 304 -14.56 -4.85 12.19
N ARG A 305 -14.44 -4.18 13.34
CA ARG A 305 -15.58 -3.93 14.25
C ARG A 305 -16.68 -3.13 13.54
N ASP A 306 -17.90 -3.65 13.55
CA ASP A 306 -19.10 -2.94 13.07
C ASP A 306 -19.53 -1.87 14.09
N TYR A 307 -18.73 -0.81 14.22
CA TYR A 307 -19.02 0.33 15.10
C TYR A 307 -18.89 1.65 14.34
N LEU A 308 -19.90 2.51 14.48
CA LEU A 308 -19.90 3.84 13.89
C LEU A 308 -19.95 4.88 15.02
N SER A 309 -18.87 5.67 15.15
CA SER A 309 -18.80 6.67 16.23
C SER A 309 -19.79 7.82 16.02
N ARG A 310 -20.20 8.47 17.12
CA ARG A 310 -21.10 9.64 17.09
C ARG A 310 -20.57 10.76 16.19
N ARG A 311 -19.25 10.97 16.18
CA ARG A 311 -18.59 11.97 15.34
C ARG A 311 -18.78 11.66 13.86
N ILE A 312 -18.55 10.41 13.45
CA ILE A 312 -18.72 9.98 12.06
C ILE A 312 -20.19 10.11 11.63
N ARG A 313 -21.15 9.75 12.50
CA ARG A 313 -22.59 9.93 12.25
C ARG A 313 -22.98 11.38 12.02
N ARG A 314 -22.36 12.31 12.76
CA ARG A 314 -22.61 13.75 12.62
C ARG A 314 -22.11 14.30 11.29
N ASP A 315 -20.96 13.83 10.84
CA ASP A 315 -20.28 14.33 9.64
C ASP A 315 -20.78 13.64 8.34
N LEU A 316 -21.84 12.83 8.42
CA LEU A 316 -22.46 12.19 7.24
C LEU A 316 -23.10 13.23 6.29
N PRO A 317 -22.99 13.04 4.96
CA PRO A 317 -23.60 13.94 4.00
C PRO A 317 -25.12 14.06 4.17
N GLN A 318 -25.71 15.18 3.75
CA GLN A 318 -27.15 15.39 3.90
C GLN A 318 -27.99 14.59 2.89
N ARG A 319 -27.47 14.41 1.66
CA ARG A 319 -28.18 13.73 0.56
C ARG A 319 -28.15 12.20 0.71
N GLY A 320 -29.31 11.55 0.60
CA GLY A 320 -29.44 10.08 0.73
C GLY A 320 -28.66 9.28 -0.32
N ILE A 321 -28.62 9.76 -1.57
CA ILE A 321 -27.88 9.08 -2.66
C ILE A 321 -26.37 9.07 -2.37
N LEU A 322 -25.83 10.20 -1.90
CA LEU A 322 -24.41 10.29 -1.56
C LEU A 322 -24.05 9.37 -0.39
N ARG A 323 -24.97 9.21 0.57
CA ARG A 323 -24.81 8.22 1.66
C ARG A 323 -24.75 6.80 1.14
N LEU A 324 -25.65 6.44 0.20
CA LEU A 324 -25.68 5.10 -0.40
C LEU A 324 -24.34 4.76 -1.07
N LEU A 325 -23.80 5.67 -1.88
CA LEU A 325 -22.50 5.49 -2.55
C LEU A 325 -21.33 5.38 -1.57
N LEU A 326 -21.41 6.04 -0.41
CA LEU A 326 -20.36 5.99 0.61
C LEU A 326 -20.41 4.73 1.48
N VAL A 327 -21.54 4.02 1.57
CA VAL A 327 -21.71 2.87 2.48
C VAL A 327 -20.54 1.88 2.43
N PRO A 328 -20.10 1.39 1.25
CA PRO A 328 -19.02 0.38 1.19
C PRO A 328 -17.69 0.90 1.76
N PHE A 329 -17.46 2.21 1.68
CA PHE A 329 -16.24 2.86 2.13
C PHE A 329 -16.30 3.25 3.62
N MET A 330 -17.46 3.29 4.26
CA MET A 330 -17.59 3.68 5.67
C MET A 330 -17.10 2.57 6.63
N PRO A 331 -16.52 2.92 7.80
CA PRO A 331 -15.95 1.95 8.74
C PRO A 331 -16.90 0.83 9.14
N GLY A 332 -16.41 -0.40 9.32
CA GLY A 332 -17.23 -1.55 9.73
C GLY A 332 -17.05 -2.75 8.81
N GLY A 333 -16.95 -3.94 9.41
CA GLY A 333 -16.69 -5.20 8.72
C GLY A 333 -17.76 -5.59 7.70
N THR A 334 -19.04 -5.39 8.02
CA THR A 334 -20.13 -5.74 7.10
C THR A 334 -20.22 -4.78 5.91
N ARG A 335 -19.96 -3.49 6.13
CA ARG A 335 -19.82 -2.50 5.05
C ARG A 335 -18.59 -2.80 4.18
N GLY A 336 -17.53 -3.26 4.83
CA GLY A 336 -16.33 -3.77 4.18
C GLY A 336 -16.58 -4.99 3.30
N LEU A 337 -17.43 -5.92 3.74
CA LEU A 337 -17.84 -7.07 2.93
C LEU A 337 -18.54 -6.62 1.64
N ILE A 338 -19.45 -5.64 1.73
CA ILE A 338 -20.10 -5.08 0.53
C ILE A 338 -19.06 -4.56 -0.45
N LEU A 339 -18.07 -3.79 0.02
CA LEU A 339 -17.00 -3.26 -0.82
C LEU A 339 -16.22 -4.37 -1.53
N VAL A 340 -15.83 -5.42 -0.80
CA VAL A 340 -15.04 -6.51 -1.38
C VAL A 340 -15.85 -7.30 -2.39
N LEU A 341 -17.12 -7.63 -2.08
CA LEU A 341 -18.01 -8.29 -3.03
C LEU A 341 -18.21 -7.46 -4.30
N MET A 342 -18.38 -6.14 -4.18
CA MET A 342 -18.49 -5.24 -5.33
C MET A 342 -17.22 -5.26 -6.19
N ASN A 343 -16.04 -5.21 -5.58
CA ASN A 343 -14.78 -5.22 -6.33
C ASN A 343 -14.47 -6.57 -6.97
N LEU A 344 -14.79 -7.68 -6.32
CA LEU A 344 -14.68 -9.02 -6.92
C LEU A 344 -15.65 -9.19 -8.09
N LEU A 345 -16.87 -8.63 -8.00
CA LEU A 345 -17.81 -8.62 -9.11
C LEU A 345 -17.32 -7.74 -10.27
N ILE A 346 -16.75 -6.57 -9.98
CA ILE A 346 -16.11 -5.70 -10.99
C ILE A 346 -14.96 -6.44 -11.67
N LEU A 347 -14.11 -7.14 -10.91
CA LEU A 347 -13.02 -7.96 -11.45
C LEU A 347 -13.56 -9.04 -12.39
N MET A 348 -14.57 -9.80 -11.99
CA MET A 348 -15.21 -10.80 -12.88
C MET A 348 -15.74 -10.16 -14.16
N GLY A 349 -16.37 -8.97 -14.06
CA GLY A 349 -16.82 -8.21 -15.22
C GLY A 349 -15.68 -7.77 -16.14
N ILE A 350 -14.56 -7.31 -15.59
CA ILE A 350 -13.36 -6.94 -16.35
C ILE A 350 -12.79 -8.17 -17.06
N MET A 351 -12.66 -9.30 -16.36
CA MET A 351 -12.14 -10.55 -16.92
C MET A 351 -12.97 -11.06 -18.11
N LEU A 352 -14.29 -10.87 -18.08
CA LEU A 352 -15.19 -11.21 -19.19
C LEU A 352 -15.19 -10.16 -20.30
N GLY A 353 -15.10 -8.88 -19.95
CA GLY A 353 -15.18 -7.77 -20.90
C GLY A 353 -13.89 -7.56 -21.71
N ILE A 354 -12.73 -7.86 -21.14
CA ILE A 354 -11.43 -7.59 -21.77
C ILE A 354 -10.96 -8.71 -22.72
N GLN A 355 -11.67 -9.85 -22.75
CA GLN A 355 -11.28 -11.02 -23.54
C GLN A 355 -10.97 -10.74 -25.01
N PRO A 356 -11.73 -9.89 -25.74
CA PRO A 356 -11.43 -9.61 -27.15
C PRO A 356 -10.09 -8.89 -27.37
N PHE A 357 -9.49 -8.35 -26.32
CA PHE A 357 -8.25 -7.57 -26.36
C PHE A 357 -7.04 -8.36 -25.83
N VAL A 358 -7.20 -9.63 -25.44
CA VAL A 358 -6.12 -10.51 -24.98
C VAL A 358 -5.74 -11.47 -26.11
N THR A 359 -4.44 -11.76 -26.27
CA THR A 359 -3.89 -12.64 -27.32
C THR A 359 -4.57 -14.00 -27.36
N ARG A 360 -4.63 -14.65 -26.20
CA ARG A 360 -5.25 -15.96 -25.99
C ARG A 360 -5.68 -16.05 -24.53
N ILE A 361 -6.82 -16.69 -24.28
CA ILE A 361 -7.23 -17.01 -22.92
C ILE A 361 -7.56 -18.50 -22.85
N ASP A 362 -6.84 -19.21 -22.00
CA ASP A 362 -7.14 -20.60 -21.74
C ASP A 362 -8.41 -20.71 -20.89
N PRO A 363 -9.40 -21.53 -21.30
CA PRO A 363 -10.64 -21.68 -20.54
C PRO A 363 -10.42 -22.15 -19.09
N GLU A 364 -9.39 -22.97 -18.88
CA GLU A 364 -8.99 -23.47 -17.56
C GLU A 364 -8.53 -22.33 -16.64
N PHE A 365 -7.81 -21.34 -17.17
CA PHE A 365 -7.38 -20.17 -16.40
C PHE A 365 -8.58 -19.35 -15.88
N LEU A 366 -9.59 -19.13 -16.73
CA LEU A 366 -10.81 -18.45 -16.32
C LEU A 366 -11.56 -19.22 -15.23
N GLN A 367 -11.68 -20.54 -15.38
CA GLN A 367 -12.32 -21.40 -14.40
C GLN A 367 -11.59 -21.40 -13.07
N VAL A 368 -10.25 -21.49 -13.08
CA VAL A 368 -9.40 -21.35 -11.89
C VAL A 368 -9.63 -20.00 -11.23
N SER A 369 -9.65 -18.92 -12.01
CA SER A 369 -9.86 -17.57 -11.48
C SER A 369 -11.24 -17.41 -10.84
N PHE A 370 -12.30 -17.92 -11.47
CA PHE A 370 -13.64 -17.94 -10.89
C PHE A 370 -13.73 -18.80 -9.62
N ALA A 371 -13.03 -19.94 -9.57
CA ALA A 371 -12.94 -20.76 -8.38
C ALA A 371 -12.24 -20.03 -7.22
N ILE A 372 -11.14 -19.32 -7.50
CA ILE A 372 -10.44 -18.48 -6.50
C ILE A 372 -11.39 -17.39 -5.98
N VAL A 373 -12.10 -16.68 -6.86
CA VAL A 373 -13.09 -15.68 -6.45
C VAL A 373 -14.18 -16.30 -5.59
N ALA A 374 -14.70 -17.47 -5.95
CA ALA A 374 -15.71 -18.17 -5.16
C ALA A 374 -15.19 -18.53 -3.76
N TYR A 375 -13.99 -19.08 -3.64
CA TYR A 375 -13.35 -19.34 -2.33
C TYR A 375 -13.17 -18.06 -1.52
N MET A 376 -12.67 -16.99 -2.14
CA MET A 376 -12.52 -15.70 -1.46
C MET A 376 -13.85 -15.20 -0.91
N VAL A 377 -14.92 -15.26 -1.70
CA VAL A 377 -16.28 -14.90 -1.26
C VAL A 377 -16.73 -15.75 -0.08
N ILE A 378 -16.55 -17.08 -0.13
CA ILE A 378 -16.94 -18.01 0.94
C ILE A 378 -16.20 -17.65 2.24
N TYR A 379 -14.87 -17.57 2.20
CA TYR A 379 -14.05 -17.30 3.39
C TYR A 379 -14.29 -15.88 3.94
N MET A 380 -14.48 -14.88 3.09
CA MET A 380 -14.76 -13.51 3.54
C MET A 380 -16.16 -13.36 4.13
N CYS A 381 -17.18 -14.00 3.55
CA CYS A 381 -18.53 -14.06 4.11
C CYS A 381 -18.53 -14.77 5.47
N MET A 382 -17.78 -15.87 5.59
CA MET A 382 -17.62 -16.60 6.84
C MET A 382 -16.88 -15.75 7.88
N GLY A 383 -15.75 -15.12 7.52
CA GLY A 383 -14.99 -14.23 8.39
C GLY A 383 -15.82 -13.06 8.91
N SER A 384 -16.61 -12.42 8.04
CA SER A 384 -17.52 -11.34 8.43
C SER A 384 -18.59 -11.83 9.41
N MET A 385 -19.16 -13.02 9.19
CA MET A 385 -20.14 -13.62 10.09
C MET A 385 -19.54 -13.98 11.45
N ILE A 386 -18.36 -14.60 11.46
CA ILE A 386 -17.61 -14.93 12.67
C ILE A 386 -17.30 -13.66 13.45
N SER A 387 -16.72 -12.64 12.80
CA SER A 387 -16.38 -11.37 13.44
C SER A 387 -17.60 -10.74 14.09
N ARG A 388 -18.74 -10.65 13.40
CA ARG A 388 -19.98 -10.12 13.96
C ARG A 388 -20.51 -10.88 15.17
N ARG A 389 -20.41 -12.21 15.17
CA ARG A 389 -20.91 -13.03 16.29
C ARG A 389 -19.95 -13.00 17.47
N LEU A 390 -18.66 -13.19 17.20
CA LEU A 390 -17.59 -13.27 18.20
C LEU A 390 -17.42 -11.95 18.95
N LEU A 391 -17.40 -10.82 18.23
CA LEU A 391 -17.27 -9.49 18.84
C LEU A 391 -18.51 -9.03 19.62
N LYS A 392 -19.64 -9.74 19.51
CA LYS A 392 -20.84 -9.49 20.35
C LYS A 392 -20.80 -10.25 21.68
N ILE A 393 -20.00 -11.30 21.79
CA ILE A 393 -19.97 -12.16 22.99
C ILE A 393 -19.25 -11.44 24.14
N SER A 394 -18.13 -10.80 23.86
CA SER A 394 -17.33 -10.09 24.86
C SER A 394 -16.61 -8.89 24.26
N ASN A 395 -16.52 -7.80 25.04
CA ASN A 395 -15.78 -6.58 24.66
C ASN A 395 -14.26 -6.80 24.63
N GLU A 396 -13.75 -7.83 25.31
CA GLU A 396 -12.33 -8.21 25.31
C GLU A 396 -11.89 -8.80 23.98
N LEU A 397 -12.83 -9.36 23.22
CA LEU A 397 -12.55 -9.93 21.92
C LEU A 397 -12.28 -8.82 20.91
N LYS A 398 -11.04 -8.80 20.42
CA LYS A 398 -10.57 -7.90 19.35
C LYS A 398 -10.72 -8.54 17.97
N PRO A 399 -10.78 -7.74 16.87
CA PRO A 399 -10.80 -8.22 15.49
C PRO A 399 -9.73 -9.26 15.14
N MET A 400 -8.56 -9.19 15.79
CA MET A 400 -7.48 -10.16 15.59
C MET A 400 -7.90 -11.60 15.92
N HIS A 401 -8.76 -11.83 16.91
CA HIS A 401 -9.22 -13.18 17.25
C HIS A 401 -10.10 -13.77 16.14
N ALA A 402 -10.97 -12.96 15.53
CA ALA A 402 -11.78 -13.40 14.39
C ALA A 402 -10.92 -13.77 13.18
N ARG A 403 -9.85 -12.99 12.93
CA ARG A 403 -8.86 -13.25 11.87
C ARG A 403 -8.12 -14.57 12.12
N THR A 404 -7.63 -14.80 13.34
CA THR A 404 -6.96 -16.05 13.72
C THR A 404 -7.89 -17.25 13.56
N LEU A 405 -9.16 -17.13 13.98
CA LEU A 405 -10.14 -18.19 13.83
C LEU A 405 -10.41 -18.52 12.36
N LEU A 406 -10.49 -17.50 11.47
CA LEU A 406 -10.64 -17.74 10.03
C LEU A 406 -9.43 -18.51 9.45
N ILE A 407 -8.21 -18.16 9.87
CA ILE A 407 -6.99 -18.88 9.46
C ILE A 407 -7.04 -20.34 9.91
N ILE A 408 -7.47 -20.60 11.16
CA ILE A 408 -7.62 -21.97 11.68
C ILE A 408 -8.65 -22.75 10.85
N ILE A 409 -9.81 -22.13 10.53
CA ILE A 409 -10.83 -22.78 9.70
C ILE A 409 -10.31 -23.08 8.29
N PHE A 410 -9.56 -22.15 7.68
CA PHE A 410 -8.92 -22.38 6.39
C PHE A 410 -7.94 -23.57 6.44
N ALA A 411 -7.09 -23.63 7.48
CA ALA A 411 -6.15 -24.73 7.68
C ALA A 411 -6.87 -26.08 7.87
N ILE A 412 -7.92 -26.12 8.69
CA ILE A 412 -8.74 -27.33 8.88
C ILE A 412 -9.41 -27.73 7.56
N SER A 413 -9.97 -26.78 6.82
CA SER A 413 -10.64 -27.03 5.54
C SER A 413 -9.70 -27.60 4.48
N SER A 414 -8.41 -27.23 4.55
CA SER A 414 -7.35 -27.74 3.68
C SER A 414 -6.86 -29.12 4.13
N ILE A 415 -6.66 -29.35 5.44
CA ILE A 415 -6.04 -30.60 5.95
C ILE A 415 -7.06 -31.75 6.07
N MET A 416 -8.28 -31.46 6.52
CA MET A 416 -9.27 -32.48 6.89
C MET A 416 -9.67 -33.42 5.74
N PRO A 417 -9.85 -32.96 4.48
CA PRO A 417 -10.11 -33.85 3.36
C PRO A 417 -9.01 -34.88 3.12
N HIS A 418 -7.74 -34.47 3.24
CA HIS A 418 -6.61 -35.37 3.05
C HIS A 418 -6.53 -36.42 4.17
N MET A 419 -6.82 -36.03 5.43
CA MET A 419 -6.88 -36.99 6.53
C MET A 419 -7.97 -38.04 6.31
N ILE A 420 -9.16 -37.62 5.87
CA ILE A 420 -10.28 -38.54 5.59
C ILE A 420 -9.93 -39.48 4.44
N LEU A 421 -9.41 -38.94 3.33
CA LEU A 421 -9.03 -39.74 2.17
C LEU A 421 -7.89 -40.72 2.48
N SER A 422 -6.91 -40.30 3.29
CA SER A 422 -5.85 -41.19 3.76
C SER A 422 -6.37 -42.31 4.65
N ALA A 423 -7.41 -42.07 5.46
CA ALA A 423 -8.03 -43.11 6.28
C ALA A 423 -8.91 -44.09 5.47
N MET A 424 -9.21 -43.75 4.21
CA MET A 424 -9.95 -44.59 3.26
C MET A 424 -9.02 -45.30 2.27
N ASP A 425 -7.71 -45.34 2.54
CA ASP A 425 -6.66 -45.92 1.68
C ASP A 425 -6.67 -45.33 0.23
N TYR A 426 -7.18 -44.11 0.08
CA TYR A 426 -7.36 -43.47 -1.24
C TYR A 426 -6.02 -43.18 -1.93
N TYR A 427 -4.99 -42.87 -1.16
CA TYR A 427 -3.65 -42.51 -1.65
C TYR A 427 -2.74 -43.70 -1.96
N ASP A 428 -3.21 -44.94 -1.75
CA ASP A 428 -2.44 -46.14 -2.10
C ASP A 428 -2.34 -46.34 -3.63
N ASN A 429 -3.18 -45.64 -4.40
CA ASN A 429 -3.08 -45.57 -5.85
C ASN A 429 -1.93 -44.64 -6.28
N TYR A 430 -1.14 -45.05 -7.27
CA TYR A 430 -0.14 -44.20 -7.91
C TYR A 430 -0.85 -43.07 -8.69
N ASN A 431 -0.81 -41.84 -8.16
CA ASN A 431 -1.59 -40.65 -8.60
C ASN A 431 -3.11 -40.80 -8.47
N PRO A 432 -3.67 -40.69 -7.25
CA PRO A 432 -5.11 -40.77 -7.08
C PRO A 432 -5.79 -39.57 -7.77
N PRO A 433 -6.93 -39.78 -8.45
CA PRO A 433 -7.65 -38.68 -9.11
C PRO A 433 -8.18 -37.68 -8.07
N TYR A 434 -8.62 -36.51 -8.53
CA TYR A 434 -9.28 -35.55 -7.65
C TYR A 434 -10.59 -36.13 -7.09
N SER A 435 -10.82 -35.97 -5.78
CA SER A 435 -12.05 -36.40 -5.11
C SER A 435 -12.88 -35.19 -4.69
N LEU A 436 -14.21 -35.28 -4.81
CA LEU A 436 -15.12 -34.21 -4.39
C LEU A 436 -15.00 -33.85 -2.90
N LEU A 437 -14.50 -34.77 -2.07
CA LEU A 437 -14.22 -34.48 -0.65
C LEU A 437 -13.15 -33.39 -0.49
N GLN A 438 -12.25 -33.22 -1.47
CA GLN A 438 -11.22 -32.18 -1.48
C GLN A 438 -11.77 -30.79 -1.82
N ILE A 439 -13.08 -30.63 -2.07
CA ILE A 439 -13.68 -29.34 -2.43
C ILE A 439 -13.51 -28.27 -1.34
N THR A 440 -13.29 -28.65 -0.09
CA THR A 440 -13.01 -27.67 0.97
C THR A 440 -11.55 -27.21 0.97
N ASP A 441 -10.64 -27.96 0.33
CA ASP A 441 -9.24 -27.58 0.11
C ASP A 441 -9.10 -26.74 -1.17
N PRO A 442 -8.82 -25.44 -1.05
CA PRO A 442 -8.66 -24.58 -2.22
C PRO A 442 -7.46 -25.00 -3.07
N ILE A 443 -6.38 -25.51 -2.46
CA ILE A 443 -5.12 -25.79 -3.18
C ILE A 443 -5.33 -26.97 -4.14
N SER A 444 -5.78 -28.12 -3.62
CA SER A 444 -6.04 -29.30 -4.46
C SER A 444 -7.14 -29.04 -5.49
N THR A 445 -8.19 -28.30 -5.11
CA THR A 445 -9.31 -28.02 -6.02
C THR A 445 -8.91 -27.11 -7.17
N ILE A 446 -8.16 -26.04 -6.89
CA ILE A 446 -7.64 -25.14 -7.93
C ILE A 446 -6.71 -25.89 -8.88
N ASN A 447 -5.79 -26.71 -8.35
CA ASN A 447 -4.90 -27.52 -9.17
C ASN A 447 -5.67 -28.53 -10.06
N ALA A 448 -6.72 -29.15 -9.53
CA ALA A 448 -7.56 -30.09 -10.30
C ALA A 448 -8.35 -29.41 -11.41
N ILE A 449 -8.83 -28.19 -11.19
CA ILE A 449 -9.51 -27.37 -12.21
C ILE A 449 -8.50 -26.93 -13.28
N GLY A 450 -7.31 -26.47 -12.86
CA GLY A 450 -6.25 -26.03 -13.77
C GLY A 450 -5.67 -27.14 -14.64
N ASN A 451 -5.76 -28.40 -14.21
CA ASN A 451 -5.37 -29.57 -15.01
C ASN A 451 -6.51 -30.13 -15.88
N GLY A 452 -7.68 -29.49 -15.91
CA GLY A 452 -8.84 -29.92 -16.71
C GLY A 452 -9.63 -31.12 -16.16
N SER A 453 -9.22 -31.72 -15.04
CA SER A 453 -9.78 -32.98 -14.53
C SER A 453 -11.25 -32.91 -14.07
N TYR A 454 -11.72 -31.74 -13.59
CA TYR A 454 -13.08 -31.57 -13.02
C TYR A 454 -13.66 -30.14 -13.20
N SER A 455 -13.29 -29.49 -14.30
CA SER A 455 -13.52 -28.07 -14.60
C SER A 455 -14.93 -27.53 -14.34
N GLY A 456 -15.98 -28.23 -14.79
CA GLY A 456 -17.36 -27.72 -14.70
C GLY A 456 -18.05 -27.95 -13.34
N GLY A 457 -17.93 -29.17 -12.80
CA GLY A 457 -18.69 -29.59 -11.62
C GLY A 457 -18.23 -28.91 -10.33
N ALA A 458 -16.91 -28.84 -10.10
CA ALA A 458 -16.34 -28.23 -8.91
C ALA A 458 -16.61 -26.72 -8.86
N VAL A 459 -16.41 -26.00 -9.98
CA VAL A 459 -16.69 -24.56 -10.08
C VAL A 459 -18.17 -24.28 -9.81
N GLY A 460 -19.08 -25.06 -10.39
CA GLY A 460 -20.52 -24.91 -10.14
C GLY A 460 -20.89 -25.03 -8.66
N ILE A 461 -20.35 -26.03 -7.96
CA ILE A 461 -20.59 -26.22 -6.52
C ILE A 461 -20.02 -25.06 -5.70
N LEU A 462 -18.80 -24.60 -6.02
CA LEU A 462 -18.19 -23.45 -5.35
C LEU A 462 -19.00 -22.17 -5.55
N MET A 463 -19.53 -21.93 -6.76
CA MET A 463 -20.37 -20.76 -7.04
C MET A 463 -21.69 -20.81 -6.25
N VAL A 464 -22.33 -21.99 -6.17
CA VAL A 464 -23.54 -22.16 -5.34
C VAL A 464 -23.22 -21.91 -3.86
N ALA A 465 -22.10 -22.45 -3.36
CA ALA A 465 -21.67 -22.23 -1.97
C ALA A 465 -21.37 -20.75 -1.69
N ALA A 466 -20.74 -20.04 -2.63
CA ALA A 466 -20.49 -18.60 -2.55
C ALA A 466 -21.80 -17.79 -2.50
N ILE A 467 -22.78 -18.13 -3.35
CA ILE A 467 -24.11 -17.49 -3.34
C ILE A 467 -24.81 -17.72 -1.99
N VAL A 468 -24.80 -18.94 -1.46
CA VAL A 468 -25.37 -19.25 -0.14
C VAL A 468 -24.68 -18.43 0.95
N ALA A 469 -23.34 -18.34 0.93
CA ALA A 469 -22.58 -17.54 1.89
C ALA A 469 -22.94 -16.04 1.83
N ILE A 470 -23.18 -15.49 0.64
CA ILE A 470 -23.67 -14.13 0.45
C ILE A 470 -25.07 -13.98 1.04
N ILE A 471 -26.01 -14.88 0.71
CA ILE A 471 -27.41 -14.83 1.19
C ILE A 471 -27.46 -14.81 2.72
N LEU A 472 -26.65 -15.62 3.40
CA LEU A 472 -26.55 -15.63 4.86
C LEU A 472 -26.07 -14.29 5.45
N ASN A 473 -25.35 -13.48 4.68
CA ASN A 473 -24.86 -12.16 5.07
C ASN A 473 -25.82 -11.02 4.68
N VAL A 474 -26.78 -11.24 3.78
CA VAL A 474 -27.71 -10.20 3.28
C VAL A 474 -28.45 -9.44 4.40
N PRO A 475 -29.04 -10.09 5.43
CA PRO A 475 -29.73 -9.36 6.50
C PRO A 475 -28.80 -8.44 7.31
N ALA A 476 -27.51 -8.78 7.42
CA ALA A 476 -26.52 -7.91 8.06
C ALA A 476 -26.15 -6.73 7.14
N MET A 477 -25.96 -6.98 5.85
CA MET A 477 -25.66 -5.95 4.85
C MET A 477 -26.79 -4.91 4.73
N ILE A 478 -28.05 -5.37 4.71
CA ILE A 478 -29.21 -4.46 4.67
C ILE A 478 -29.24 -3.55 5.91
N ARG A 479 -29.03 -4.11 7.11
CA ARG A 479 -28.99 -3.33 8.35
C ARG A 479 -27.85 -2.31 8.36
N SER A 480 -26.67 -2.67 7.86
CA SER A 480 -25.51 -1.77 7.84
C SER A 480 -25.68 -0.62 6.83
N VAL A 481 -26.40 -0.84 5.73
CA VAL A 481 -26.82 0.20 4.77
C VAL A 481 -27.86 1.13 5.42
N MET A 482 -28.89 0.56 6.06
CA MET A 482 -29.95 1.34 6.72
C MET A 482 -29.40 2.24 7.83
N GLU A 483 -28.42 1.77 8.62
CA GLU A 483 -27.75 2.56 9.66
C GLU A 483 -27.14 3.87 9.11
N ILE A 484 -26.66 3.85 7.86
CA ILE A 484 -26.06 5.03 7.21
C ILE A 484 -27.13 5.90 6.54
N LEU A 485 -28.16 5.29 5.92
CA LEU A 485 -29.22 6.03 5.22
C LEU A 485 -30.14 6.79 6.17
N ALA A 486 -30.51 6.17 7.29
CA ALA A 486 -31.35 6.75 8.34
C ALA A 486 -30.59 6.78 9.68
N PRO A 487 -29.55 7.62 9.82
CA PRO A 487 -28.75 7.65 11.03
C PRO A 487 -29.57 8.26 12.17
N ASP A 488 -29.56 7.61 13.33
CA ASP A 488 -29.99 8.22 14.59
C ASP A 488 -29.06 9.40 14.90
N ARG A 489 -29.46 10.60 14.45
CA ARG A 489 -28.74 11.82 14.77
C ARG A 489 -29.06 12.16 16.22
N PRO A 490 -28.07 12.20 17.14
CA PRO A 490 -28.33 12.77 18.44
C PRO A 490 -28.82 14.20 18.22
N GLN A 491 -30.04 14.51 18.68
CA GLN A 491 -30.53 15.88 18.64
C GLN A 491 -29.52 16.74 19.40
N PRO A 492 -29.12 17.91 18.87
CA PRO A 492 -28.35 18.85 19.68
C PRO A 492 -29.20 19.08 20.93
N LYS A 493 -28.64 18.80 22.13
CA LYS A 493 -29.24 19.30 23.36
C LYS A 493 -29.44 20.79 23.12
N SER A 494 -30.69 21.24 23.07
CA SER A 494 -30.98 22.66 23.16
C SER A 494 -30.20 23.15 24.36
N LEU A 495 -29.33 24.14 24.16
CA LEU A 495 -28.83 24.92 25.28
C LEU A 495 -30.08 25.37 26.01
N GLU A 496 -30.38 24.75 27.16
CA GLU A 496 -31.35 25.32 28.09
C GLU A 496 -30.89 26.75 28.28
N ALA A 497 -31.70 27.69 27.79
CA ALA A 497 -31.50 29.10 28.08
C ALA A 497 -31.29 29.19 29.60
N PRO A 498 -30.27 29.92 30.09
CA PRO A 498 -30.06 30.03 31.53
C PRO A 498 -31.37 30.53 32.12
N ALA A 499 -32.01 29.65 32.89
CA ALA A 499 -33.28 29.94 33.53
C ALA A 499 -33.09 31.23 34.32
N SER A 500 -33.93 32.21 34.03
CA SER A 500 -34.08 33.47 34.74
C SER A 500 -34.63 33.28 36.17
N GLU A 501 -34.27 32.18 36.84
CA GLU A 501 -34.73 31.79 38.18
C GLU A 501 -33.68 32.10 39.26
N ILE A 502 -33.09 33.30 39.22
CA ILE A 502 -32.35 33.86 40.38
C ILE A 502 -32.91 35.23 40.82
N ALA A 503 -33.99 35.73 40.22
CA ALA A 503 -34.51 37.07 40.51
C ALA A 503 -35.73 37.18 41.45
N THR A 504 -36.16 36.10 42.14
CA THR A 504 -37.31 36.16 43.07
C THR A 504 -37.10 35.36 44.36
N ALA A 505 -35.93 35.50 44.99
CA ALA A 505 -35.68 35.05 46.37
C ALA A 505 -34.93 36.11 47.19
N ALA A 506 -35.25 37.39 46.95
CA ALA A 506 -34.82 38.51 47.77
C ALA A 506 -35.93 39.58 47.81
N THR A 507 -37.02 39.26 48.48
CA THR A 507 -37.94 40.21 49.12
C THR A 507 -38.46 39.60 50.40
#